data_AF-A0AA41RXI5-F1
#
_entry.id   AF-A0AA41RXI5-F1
#
_cell.length_a   1.000
_cell.length_b   1.000
_cell.length_c   1.000
_cell.angle_alpha   90.00
_cell.angle_beta   90.00
_cell.angle_gamma   90.00
#
_symmetry.space_group_name_H-M   'P 1'
#
loop_
_entity.id
_entity.type
_entity.pdbx_description
1 polymer ?
#
loop_
_entity_poly.entity_id
_entity_poly.type
_entity_poly.pdbx_seq_one_letter_code
_entity_poly.pdbx_strand_id
1 'polypeptide(L)' 'DVPMAGRRIAMKVIELCAIKLEPCIKQLLVPLMSGDETSSNSRFDYHEVIYDIYRCAPQILSGIIPHLTGELL' A
#
# COMPACT_ATOMS: atom_id res chain seq x y z
N ASP A 1 -15.15 9.08 6.08
CA ASP A 1 -15.18 8.38 4.78
C ASP A 1 -14.49 9.18 3.70
N VAL A 2 -13.51 8.59 3.01
CA VAL A 2 -13.16 9.08 1.67
C VAL A 2 -14.34 8.71 0.78
N PRO A 3 -14.96 9.65 0.05
CA PRO A 3 -16.04 9.31 -0.85
C PRO A 3 -15.55 8.24 -1.83
N MET A 4 -16.37 7.21 -2.09
CA MET A 4 -16.03 6.10 -2.98
C MET A 4 -15.48 6.55 -4.35
N ALA A 5 -15.90 7.72 -4.82
CA ALA A 5 -15.35 8.37 -6.01
C ALA A 5 -13.85 8.71 -5.88
N GLY A 6 -13.41 9.25 -4.73
CA GLY A 6 -12.01 9.56 -4.46
C GLY A 6 -11.14 8.30 -4.45
N ARG A 7 -11.63 7.21 -3.82
CA ARG A 7 -10.94 5.91 -3.82
C ARG A 7 -10.77 5.36 -5.24
N ARG A 8 -11.83 5.41 -6.06
CA ARG A 8 -11.77 4.98 -7.46
C ARG A 8 -10.79 5.78 -8.30
N ILE A 9 -10.73 7.10 -8.12
CA ILE A 9 -9.77 7.96 -8.83
C ILE A 9 -8.35 7.63 -8.40
N ALA A 10 -8.09 7.50 -7.09
CA ALA A 10 -6.78 7.13 -6.58
C ALA A 10 -6.30 5.79 -7.15
N MET A 11 -7.16 4.77 -7.13
CA MET A 11 -6.84 3.46 -7.74
C MET A 11 -6.52 3.59 -9.24
N LYS A 12 -7.24 4.43 -9.98
CA LYS A 12 -6.99 4.63 -11.42
C LYS A 12 -5.68 5.38 -11.67
N VAL A 13 -5.32 6.34 -10.83
CA VAL A 13 -4.01 7.03 -10.89
C VAL A 13 -2.87 6.06 -10.60
N ILE A 14 -3.03 5.18 -9.60
CA ILE A 14 -2.05 4.14 -9.26
C ILE A 14 -1.85 3.19 -10.44
N GLU A 15 -2.94 2.73 -11.05
CA GLU A 15 -2.91 1.87 -12.24
C GLU A 15 -2.14 2.53 -13.40
N LEU A 16 -2.43 3.81 -13.70
CA LEU A 16 -1.79 4.54 -14.80
C LEU A 16 -0.32 4.87 -14.54
N CYS A 17 0.07 5.05 -13.28
CA CYS A 17 1.41 5.49 -12.88
C CYS A 17 2.22 4.40 -12.15
N ALA A 18 1.84 3.12 -12.28
CA ALA A 18 2.31 2.03 -11.43
C ALA A 18 3.84 1.94 -11.31
N ILE A 19 4.55 2.01 -12.44
CA ILE A 19 6.02 1.90 -12.49
C ILE A 19 6.69 3.05 -11.71
N LYS A 20 6.12 4.26 -11.78
CA LYS A 20 6.68 5.44 -11.11
C LYS A 20 6.34 5.47 -9.62
N LEU A 21 5.17 4.93 -9.25
CA LEU A 21 4.68 4.93 -7.88
C LEU A 21 5.22 3.77 -7.05
N GLU A 22 5.66 2.68 -7.68
CA GLU A 22 6.21 1.53 -7.00
C GLU A 22 7.25 1.85 -5.90
N PRO A 23 8.32 2.64 -6.16
CA PRO A 23 9.30 2.95 -5.13
C PRO A 23 8.73 3.82 -4.00
N CYS A 24 7.76 4.68 -4.28
CA CYS A 24 7.13 5.53 -3.27
C CYS A 24 6.20 4.71 -2.36
N ILE A 25 5.40 3.82 -2.95
CA ILE A 25 4.51 2.92 -2.22
C ILE A 25 5.31 1.96 -1.32
N LYS A 26 6.44 1.43 -1.79
CA LYS A 26 7.34 0.63 -0.95
C LYS A 26 7.88 1.42 0.25
N GLN A 27 8.36 2.64 0.02
CA GLN A 27 8.87 3.50 1.10
C GLN A 27 7.79 3.85 2.13
N LEU A 28 6.52 3.93 1.71
CA LEU A 28 5.41 4.17 2.62
C LEU A 28 5.03 2.90 3.40
N LEU A 29 4.93 1.74 2.74
CA LEU A 29 4.43 0.52 3.36
C LEU A 29 5.46 -0.21 4.23
N VAL A 30 6.75 -0.19 3.87
CA VAL A 30 7.78 -0.95 4.61
C VAL A 30 7.89 -0.51 6.09
N PRO A 31 7.98 0.80 6.42
CA PRO A 31 8.03 1.24 7.82
C PRO A 31 6.76 0.89 8.61
N LEU A 32 5.59 0.97 7.96
CA LEU A 32 4.30 0.59 8.54
C LEU A 32 4.25 -0.90 8.89
N MET A 33 4.76 -1.76 8.02
CA MET A 33 4.80 -3.21 8.22
C MET A 33 5.89 -3.65 9.20
N SER A 34 7.00 -2.90 9.30
CA SER A 34 8.09 -3.20 10.22
C SER A 34 7.84 -2.68 11.65
N GLY A 35 6.77 -1.93 11.88
CA GLY A 35 6.45 -1.37 13.20
C GLY A 35 7.44 -0.30 13.70
N ASP A 36 8.29 0.22 12.80
CA ASP A 36 9.35 1.19 13.11
C ASP A 36 8.85 2.65 13.07
N GLU A 37 7.60 2.86 12.65
CA GLU A 37 6.96 4.16 12.78
C GLU A 37 6.66 4.47 14.26
N THR A 38 7.39 5.44 14.79
CA THR A 38 7.16 6.10 16.09
C THR A 38 5.81 6.81 16.21
N SER A 39 4.89 6.65 15.24
CA SER A 39 3.59 7.29 15.23
C SER A 39 2.46 6.27 15.41
N SER A 40 2.02 6.16 16.67
CA SER A 40 0.63 6.25 17.14
C SER A 40 -0.51 6.50 16.12
N ASN A 41 -0.57 5.74 15.03
CA ASN A 41 -1.74 5.66 14.18
C ASN A 41 -2.21 4.21 14.12
N SER A 42 -2.78 3.73 15.24
CA SER A 42 -3.58 2.51 15.34
C SER A 42 -4.84 2.50 14.43
N ARG A 43 -4.89 3.40 13.45
CA ARG A 43 -6.02 3.72 12.59
C ARG A 43 -5.69 3.59 11.10
N PHE A 44 -4.41 3.45 10.73
CA PHE A 44 -4.05 3.26 9.34
C PHE A 44 -4.07 1.76 8.99
N ASP A 45 -5.18 1.31 8.42
CA ASP A 45 -5.31 -0.04 7.90
C ASP A 45 -4.53 -0.16 6.58
N TYR A 46 -3.23 -0.44 6.69
CA TYR A 46 -2.37 -0.65 5.53
C TYR A 46 -2.74 -1.93 4.77
N HIS A 47 -3.42 -2.90 5.39
CA HIS A 47 -3.91 -4.09 4.69
C HIS A 47 -5.02 -3.73 3.70
N GLU A 48 -5.91 -2.79 4.05
CA GLU A 48 -6.91 -2.26 3.12
C GLU A 48 -6.26 -1.56 1.91
N VAL A 49 -5.20 -0.78 2.15
CA VAL A 49 -4.44 -0.11 1.08
C VAL A 49 -3.72 -1.12 0.18
N ILE A 50 -3.10 -2.15 0.76
CA ILE A 50 -2.47 -3.24 0.02
C ILE A 50 -3.49 -3.97 -0.84
N TYR A 51 -4.69 -4.24 -0.30
CA TYR A 51 -5.77 -4.87 -1.04
C TYR A 51 -6.24 -4.03 -2.24
N ASP A 52 -6.37 -2.72 -2.09
CA ASP A 52 -6.72 -1.83 -3.20
C ASP A 52 -5.64 -1.82 -4.29
N ILE A 53 -4.36 -1.73 -3.90
CA ILE A 53 -3.25 -1.73 -4.84
C ILE A 53 -3.17 -3.09 -5.56
N TYR A 54 -3.40 -4.19 -4.86
CA TYR A 54 -3.46 -5.52 -5.46
C TYR A 54 -4.52 -5.60 -6.57
N ARG A 55 -5.68 -4.95 -6.36
CA ARG A 55 -6.78 -4.94 -7.33
C ARG A 55 -6.51 -4.12 -8.59
N CYS A 56 -5.70 -3.05 -8.52
CA CYS A 56 -5.46 -2.16 -9.66
C CYS A 56 -4.06 -2.26 -10.27
N ALA A 57 -3.03 -2.58 -9.49
CA ALA A 57 -1.64 -2.62 -9.91
C ALA A 57 -0.81 -3.61 -9.07
N PRO A 58 -1.08 -4.92 -9.14
CA PRO A 58 -0.42 -5.93 -8.31
C PRO A 58 1.11 -5.95 -8.48
N GLN A 59 1.63 -5.52 -9.64
CA GLN A 59 3.07 -5.44 -9.91
C GLN A 59 3.82 -4.53 -8.91
N ILE A 60 3.14 -3.52 -8.37
CA ILE A 60 3.73 -2.59 -7.38
C ILE A 60 4.09 -3.32 -6.08
N LEU A 61 3.34 -4.35 -5.73
CA LEU A 61 3.48 -5.06 -4.46
C LEU A 61 4.67 -6.03 -4.46
N SER A 62 5.31 -6.28 -5.61
CA SER A 62 6.38 -7.28 -5.71
C SER A 62 7.51 -7.07 -4.71
N GLY A 63 7.85 -5.82 -4.37
CA GLY A 63 8.91 -5.55 -3.38
C GLY A 63 8.48 -5.58 -1.93
N ILE A 64 7.17 -5.69 -1.62
CA ILE A 64 6.70 -5.84 -0.24
C ILE A 64 6.31 -7.29 0.10
N ILE A 65 6.24 -8.20 -0.87
CA ILE A 65 5.95 -9.63 -0.65
C ILE A 65 6.83 -10.26 0.45
N PRO A 66 8.15 -10.00 0.51
CA PRO A 66 8.98 -10.55 1.59
C PRO A 66 8.54 -10.07 2.98
N HIS A 67 8.10 -8.81 3.09
CA HIS A 67 7.60 -8.23 4.34
C HIS A 67 6.25 -8.84 4.73
N LEU A 68 5.32 -8.99 3.77
CA LEU A 68 4.03 -9.65 3.98
C LEU A 68 4.19 -11.11 4.41
N THR A 69 5.17 -11.81 3.83
CA THR A 69 5.47 -13.20 4.19
C THR A 69 6.08 -13.26 5.60
N GLY A 70 6.90 -12.27 5.96
CA GLY A 70 7.47 -12.13 7.30
C GLY A 70 6.43 -11.89 8.40
N GLU A 71 5.31 -11.21 8.09
CA GLU A 71 4.21 -11.05 9.05
C GLU A 71 3.43 -12.34 9.33
N LEU A 72 3.46 -13.30 8.40
CA LEU A 72 2.73 -14.58 8.50
C LEU A 72 3.52 -15.69 9.19
N LEU A 73 4.83 -15.50 9.39
CA LEU A 73 5.77 -16.46 9.98
C LEU A 73 6.01 -16.15 11.46
#